data_AF-A0A1V5AQP7-F1
#
_entry.id   AF-A0A1V5AQP7-F1
#
_cell.length_a   1.000
_cell.length_b   1.000
_cell.length_c   1.000
_cell.angle_alpha   90.00
_cell.angle_beta   90.00
_cell.angle_gamma   90.00
#
_symmetry.space_group_name_H-M   'P 1'
#
loop_
_entity.id
_entity.type
_entity.pdbx_description
1 polymer ?
#
loop_
_entity_poly.entity_id
_entity_poly.type
_entity_poly.pdbx_seq_one_letter_code
_entity_poly.pdbx_strand_id
1 'polypeptide(L)'
;MLRRFEAAVLQSVCRATKMSKASHVPEQAFLRRFPGAEREARKALKKLIGLGHVKMHPTSDGMTYDLTNEGWNLCIEMNDAAMR
;
A
#
# COMPACT_ATOMS: atom_id res chain seq x y z
N MET A 1 -15.54 -0.34 -0.34
CA MET A 1 -15.21 1.11 -0.47
C MET A 1 -14.09 1.45 0.51
N LEU A 2 -12.97 2.01 0.01
CA LEU A 2 -11.86 2.43 0.86
C LEU A 2 -12.18 3.76 1.54
N ARG A 3 -11.90 3.88 2.84
CA ARG A 3 -11.92 5.16 3.53
C ARG A 3 -10.72 6.01 3.11
N ARG A 4 -10.82 7.33 3.27
CA ARG A 4 -9.73 8.28 2.91
C ARG A 4 -8.36 7.87 3.44
N PHE A 5 -8.29 7.40 4.69
CA PHE A 5 -7.02 6.97 5.29
C PHE A 5 -6.48 5.67 4.70
N GLU A 6 -7.35 4.72 4.36
CA GLU A 6 -6.96 3.45 3.70
C GLU A 6 -6.45 3.72 2.28
N ALA A 7 -7.11 4.64 1.56
CA ALA A 7 -6.65 5.11 0.26
C ALA A 7 -5.27 5.80 0.37
N ALA A 8 -5.04 6.64 1.39
CA ALA A 8 -3.74 7.26 1.62
C ALA A 8 -2.63 6.22 1.87
N VAL A 9 -2.93 5.17 2.66
CA VAL A 9 -1.98 4.07 2.91
C VAL A 9 -1.71 3.29 1.61
N LEU A 10 -2.74 2.97 0.83
CA LEU A 10 -2.57 2.33 -0.47
C LEU A 10 -1.69 3.18 -1.39
N GLN A 11 -1.94 4.48 -1.50
CA GLN A 11 -1.13 5.40 -2.31
C GLN A 11 0.33 5.45 -1.85
N SER A 12 0.57 5.34 -0.54
CA SER A 12 1.93 5.23 0.00
C SER A 12 2.63 3.96 -0.46
N VAL A 13 1.93 2.81 -0.45
CA VAL A 13 2.41 1.54 -1.00
C VAL A 13 2.69 1.68 -2.50
N CYS A 14 1.75 2.24 -3.27
CA CYS A 14 1.91 2.49 -4.71
C CYS A 14 3.21 3.25 -5.03
N ARG A 15 3.51 4.30 -4.27
CA ARG A 15 4.73 5.11 -4.43
C ARG A 15 5.98 4.33 -4.03
N ALA A 16 5.91 3.55 -2.95
CA ALA A 16 7.05 2.76 -2.49
C ALA A 16 7.41 1.63 -3.46
N THR A 17 6.41 1.00 -4.09
CA THR A 17 6.61 -0.03 -5.13
C THR A 17 6.91 0.56 -6.52
N LYS A 18 7.04 1.89 -6.63
CA LYS A 18 7.22 2.62 -7.90
C LYS A 18 6.16 2.24 -8.95
N MET A 19 4.92 2.01 -8.53
CA MET A 19 3.81 1.59 -9.39
C MET A 19 4.07 0.26 -10.13
N SER A 20 4.92 -0.61 -9.57
CA SER A 20 5.23 -1.92 -10.15
C SER A 20 4.60 -3.04 -9.34
N LYS A 21 4.04 -4.03 -10.04
CA LYS A 21 3.54 -5.29 -9.47
C LYS A 21 4.65 -6.29 -9.15
N ALA A 22 5.85 -6.06 -9.68
CA ALA A 22 7.03 -6.91 -9.45
C ALA A 22 7.89 -6.42 -8.27
N SER A 23 7.56 -5.26 -7.69
CA SER A 23 8.32 -4.68 -6.58
C SER A 23 7.64 -4.98 -5.25
N HIS A 24 8.37 -5.64 -4.36
CA HIS A 24 7.97 -5.87 -2.97
C HIS A 24 8.87 -5.05 -2.03
N VAL A 25 8.26 -4.35 -1.08
CA VAL A 25 8.94 -3.40 -0.19
C VAL A 25 8.68 -3.71 1.29
N PRO A 26 9.64 -3.45 2.20
CA PRO A 26 9.39 -3.59 3.63
C PRO A 26 8.38 -2.56 4.11
N GLU A 27 7.70 -2.87 5.20
CA GLU A 27 6.63 -2.03 5.78
C GLU A 27 7.07 -0.58 6.03
N GLN A 28 8.30 -0.41 6.52
CA GLN A 28 8.90 0.87 6.86
C GLN A 28 9.03 1.79 5.64
N ALA A 29 9.10 1.24 4.42
CA ALA A 29 9.27 2.04 3.20
C ALA A 29 8.08 2.99 2.96
N PHE A 30 6.86 2.57 3.32
CA PHE A 30 5.63 3.31 3.14
C PHE A 30 4.99 3.80 4.44
N LEU A 31 5.21 3.13 5.58
CA LEU A 31 4.65 3.57 6.86
C LEU A 31 5.30 4.83 7.42
N ARG A 32 6.58 5.09 7.10
CA ARG A 32 7.28 6.32 7.52
C ARG A 32 6.60 7.62 7.07
N ARG A 33 5.62 7.55 6.17
CA ARG A 33 4.82 8.71 5.72
C ARG A 33 3.65 9.05 6.66
N PHE A 34 3.43 8.28 7.73
CA PHE A 34 2.34 8.46 8.68
C PHE A 34 2.86 8.65 10.12
N PRO A 35 3.66 9.70 10.39
CA PRO A 35 4.23 9.92 11.72
C PRO A 35 3.12 10.12 12.77
N GLY A 36 3.18 9.34 13.85
CA GLY A 36 2.19 9.38 14.94
C GLY A 36 0.87 8.68 14.63
N ALA A 37 0.74 8.05 13.46
CA ALA A 37 -0.43 7.26 13.04
C ALA A 37 -0.01 5.88 12.51
N GLU A 38 1.15 5.37 12.92
CA GLU A 38 1.72 4.12 12.43
C GLU A 38 0.82 2.94 12.78
N ARG A 39 0.21 2.95 13.98
CA ARG A 39 -0.70 1.88 14.42
C ARG A 39 -1.94 1.82 13.53
N GLU A 40 -2.52 2.97 13.21
CA GLU A 40 -3.67 3.11 12.32
C GLU A 40 -3.30 2.69 10.90
N ALA A 41 -2.13 3.09 10.42
CA ALA A 41 -1.64 2.73 9.09
C ALA A 41 -1.41 1.22 8.96
N ARG A 42 -0.92 0.55 10.03
CA ARG A 42 -0.84 -0.91 10.10
C ARG A 42 -2.21 -1.59 10.05
N LYS A 43 -3.21 -1.04 10.73
CA LYS A 43 -4.61 -1.54 10.64
C LYS A 43 -5.16 -1.38 9.23
N ALA A 44 -4.91 -0.25 8.59
CA ALA A 44 -5.30 -0.02 7.20
C ALA A 44 -4.59 -0.98 6.25
N LEU A 45 -3.28 -1.22 6.41
CA LEU A 45 -2.53 -2.21 5.64
C LEU A 45 -3.15 -3.61 5.75
N LYS A 46 -3.45 -4.08 6.96
CA LYS A 46 -4.13 -5.37 7.18
C LYS A 46 -5.47 -5.45 6.44
N LYS A 47 -6.23 -4.36 6.44
CA LYS A 47 -7.49 -4.29 5.69
C LYS A 47 -7.26 -4.33 4.17
N LEU A 48 -6.27 -3.60 3.65
CA LEU A 48 -5.91 -3.63 2.22
C LEU A 48 -5.46 -5.02 1.77
N ILE A 49 -4.79 -5.77 2.65
CA ILE A 49 -4.44 -7.19 2.42
C ILE A 49 -5.70 -8.05 2.39
N GLY A 50 -6.59 -7.90 3.37
CA GLY A 50 -7.86 -8.64 3.42
C GLY A 50 -8.80 -8.33 2.24
N LEU A 51 -8.69 -7.14 1.66
CA LEU A 51 -9.42 -6.73 0.46
C LEU A 51 -8.73 -7.14 -0.85
N GLY A 52 -7.55 -7.76 -0.80
CA GLY A 52 -6.85 -8.23 -1.99
C GLY A 52 -6.17 -7.13 -2.81
N HIS A 53 -5.91 -5.95 -2.25
CA HIS A 53 -5.19 -4.86 -2.94
C HIS A 53 -3.68 -4.92 -2.71
N VAL A 54 -3.25 -5.44 -1.56
CA VAL A 54 -1.85 -5.61 -1.20
C VAL A 54 -1.62 -7.08 -0.88
N LYS A 55 -0.49 -7.62 -1.31
CA LYS A 55 -0.08 -8.98 -0.93
C LYS A 55 1.16 -8.90 -0.04
N MET A 56 1.22 -9.81 0.92
CA MET A 56 2.28 -9.91 1.91
C MET A 56 3.15 -11.14 1.57
N HIS A 57 4.47 -10.96 1.65
CA HIS A 57 5.46 -11.99 1.38
C HIS A 57 6.44 -12.11 2.54
N PRO A 58 6.55 -13.28 3.18
CA PRO A 58 7.57 -13.53 4.19
C PRO A 58 8.97 -13.56 3.53
N THR A 59 9.95 -13.00 4.23
CA THR A 59 11.38 -13.06 3.88
C THR A 59 12.18 -13.57 5.07
N SER A 60 13.48 -13.86 4.88
CA SER A 60 14.36 -14.23 6.01
C SER A 60 14.42 -13.17 7.11
N ASP A 61 14.23 -11.90 6.72
CA ASP A 61 14.43 -10.74 7.58
C ASP A 61 13.11 -10.07 7.98
N GLY A 62 11.95 -10.71 7.71
CA GLY A 62 10.64 -10.22 8.10
C GLY A 62 9.57 -10.35 7.02
N MET A 63 8.96 -9.23 6.66
CA MET A 63 7.83 -9.18 5.72
C MET A 63 8.04 -8.07 4.68
N THR A 64 7.72 -8.38 3.43
CA THR A 64 7.62 -7.40 2.35
C THR A 64 6.23 -7.40 1.74
N TYR A 65 5.88 -6.33 1.05
CA TYR A 65 4.54 -6.08 0.54
C TYR A 65 4.59 -5.59 -0.91
N ASP A 66 3.75 -6.14 -1.77
CA ASP A 66 3.58 -5.71 -3.16
C ASP A 66 2.10 -5.44 -3.49
N LEU A 67 1.88 -4.87 -4.68
CA LEU A 67 0.54 -4.62 -5.20
C LEU A 67 0.01 -5.88 -5.88
N THR A 68 -1.27 -6.18 -5.65
CA THR A 68 -2.00 -7.10 -6.52
C THR A 68 -2.38 -6.39 -7.83
N ASN A 69 -2.96 -7.14 -8.78
CA ASN A 69 -3.54 -6.53 -9.98
C ASN A 69 -4.62 -5.50 -9.64
N GLU A 70 -5.51 -5.81 -8.69
CA GLU A 70 -6.56 -4.88 -8.25
C GLU A 70 -6.00 -3.65 -7.54
N GLY A 71 -5.02 -3.84 -6.66
CA GLY A 71 -4.36 -2.71 -5.99
C GLY A 71 -3.64 -1.80 -6.97
N TRP A 72 -2.99 -2.36 -7.98
CA TRP A 72 -2.33 -1.60 -9.03
C TRP A 72 -3.30 -0.79 -9.90
N ASN A 73 -4.45 -1.37 -10.28
CA ASN A 73 -5.50 -0.64 -11.01
C ASN A 73 -5.99 0.56 -10.18
N LEU A 74 -6.25 0.36 -8.89
CA LEU A 74 -6.63 1.45 -7.98
C LEU A 74 -5.52 2.51 -7.87
N CYS A 75 -4.25 2.11 -7.82
CA CYS A 75 -3.13 3.07 -7.83
C CYS A 75 -3.17 3.98 -9.07
N ILE A 76 -3.50 3.43 -10.25
CA ILE A 76 -3.62 4.20 -11.50
C ILE A 76 -4.79 5.17 -11.41
N GLU A 77 -5.98 4.68 -11.06
CA GLU A 77 -7.18 5.52 -10.95
C GLU A 77 -6.96 6.71 -10.00
N MET A 78 -6.29 6.45 -8.86
CA MET A 78 -5.93 7.48 -7.89
C MET A 78 -4.89 8.48 -8.40
N ASN A 79 -3.97 8.05 -9.25
CA ASN A 79 -2.94 8.92 -9.82
C ASN A 79 -3.53 9.81 -10.92
N ASP A 80 -4.39 9.26 -11.77
CA ASP A 80 -5.06 9.98 -12.84
C ASP A 80 -6.07 10.99 -12.28
N ALA A 81 -6.76 10.65 -11.19
CA ALA A 81 -7.65 11.58 -10.49
C ALA A 81 -6.91 12.74 -9.81
N ALA A 82 -5.61 12.60 -9.52
CA ALA A 82 -4.78 13.66 -8.95
C ALA A 82 -4.17 14.60 -10.01
N MET A 83 -4.24 14.24 -11.29
CA MET A 83 -3.77 15.05 -12.42
C MET A 83 -4.88 15.87 -13.10
N ARG A 84 -6.12 15.74 -12.63
CA ARG A 84 -7.27 16.56 -13.05
C ARG A 84 -7.55 17.63 -12.00
#